data_AF-J2P5S9-F1
#
_entry.id   AF-J2P5S9-F1
#
_cell.length_a   1.000
_cell.length_b   1.000
_cell.length_c   1.000
_cell.angle_alpha   90.00
_cell.angle_beta   90.00
_cell.angle_gamma   90.00
#
_symmetry.space_group_name_H-M   'P 1'
#
loop_
_entity.id
_entity.type
_entity.pdbx_description
1 polymer ?
#
loop_
_entity_poly.entity_id
_entity_poly.type
_entity_poly.pdbx_seq_one_letter_code
_entity_poly.pdbx_strand_id
1 'polypeptide(L)'
;MSWNLINKGDKRALALADRHYTRQKPGSNQFYRPGKNLVLLTEDEKALWVTWHGIRDHGWDAWECTLFRNEGDFLSSHLIVLALGITRNMWGVPPTDGIITYVGKHPRGECSHAAGFQREDTKCVLREWRKKVDAALKRGIVNR
;
A
#
# COMPACT_ATOMS: atom_id res chain seq x y z
N MET A 1 -12.05 -10.79 -4.95
CA MET A 1 -11.85 -9.73 -3.95
C MET A 1 -11.56 -8.44 -4.69
N SER A 2 -12.36 -7.41 -4.44
CA SER A 2 -12.26 -6.09 -5.09
C SER A 2 -11.80 -5.04 -4.07
N TRP A 3 -11.08 -4.05 -4.58
CA TRP A 3 -10.70 -2.86 -3.83
C TRP A 3 -11.63 -1.72 -4.19
N ASN A 4 -12.15 -1.03 -3.18
CA ASN A 4 -12.89 0.21 -3.34
C ASN A 4 -11.95 1.39 -3.12
N LEU A 5 -11.94 2.32 -4.07
CA LEU A 5 -11.31 3.62 -3.88
C LEU A 5 -12.16 4.44 -2.92
N ILE A 6 -11.54 4.88 -1.82
CA ILE A 6 -12.23 5.64 -0.78
C ILE A 6 -11.48 6.92 -0.45
N ASN A 7 -12.14 7.79 0.31
CA ASN A 7 -11.56 9.04 0.77
C ASN A 7 -10.93 8.92 2.18
N LYS A 8 -10.11 9.91 2.52
CA LYS A 8 -9.31 10.06 3.75
C LYS A 8 -10.05 10.10 5.06
N GLY A 9 -11.34 10.41 5.00
CA GLY A 9 -12.22 10.50 6.16
C GLY A 9 -13.25 9.37 6.20
N ASP A 10 -13.10 8.32 5.38
CA ASP A 10 -14.00 7.18 5.46
C ASP A 10 -13.84 6.52 6.83
N LYS A 11 -14.95 6.50 7.59
CA LYS A 11 -14.98 5.99 8.97
C LYS A 11 -14.59 4.52 9.06
N ARG A 12 -14.82 3.74 8.00
CA ARG A 12 -14.50 2.31 7.95
C ARG A 12 -13.00 2.09 7.85
N ALA A 13 -12.35 2.85 6.98
CA ALA A 13 -10.89 2.84 6.89
C ALA A 13 -10.23 3.42 8.14
N LEU A 14 -10.83 4.45 8.76
CA LEU A 14 -10.37 4.97 10.04
C LEU A 14 -10.36 3.90 11.13
N ALA A 15 -11.42 3.09 11.23
CA ALA A 15 -11.48 2.00 12.20
C ALA A 15 -10.32 1.01 12.03
N LEU A 16 -10.01 0.59 10.80
CA LEU A 16 -8.84 -0.27 10.52
C LEU A 16 -7.52 0.44 10.79
N ALA A 17 -7.39 1.70 10.38
CA ALA A 17 -6.18 2.49 10.54
C ALA A 17 -5.85 2.76 12.01
N ASP A 18 -6.85 2.93 12.86
CA ASP A 18 -6.69 3.15 14.31
C ASP A 18 -6.13 1.92 15.03
N ARG A 19 -6.33 0.72 14.46
CA ARG A 19 -5.75 -0.53 14.98
C ARG A 19 -4.35 -0.82 14.44
N HIS A 20 -3.82 0.02 13.55
CA HIS A 20 -2.50 -0.17 12.95
C HIS A 20 -1.37 0.33 13.87
N TYR A 21 -0.29 -0.44 13.97
CA TYR A 21 0.79 -0.18 14.94
C TYR A 21 1.58 1.11 14.65
N THR A 22 1.53 1.66 13.43
CA THR A 22 2.17 2.95 13.10
C THR A 22 1.28 4.15 13.40
N ARG A 23 0.04 3.95 13.84
CA ARG A 23 -0.89 5.06 14.08
C ARG A 23 -0.51 5.77 15.38
N GLN A 24 -0.05 7.01 15.25
CA GLN A 24 0.37 7.83 16.39
C GLN A 24 -0.82 8.45 17.17
N LYS A 25 -1.91 8.78 16.48
CA LYS A 25 -3.10 9.43 17.05
C LYS A 25 -4.37 8.69 16.60
N PRO A 26 -4.76 7.60 17.28
CA PRO A 26 -6.06 6.95 17.07
C PRO A 26 -7.22 7.93 17.32
N GLY A 27 -8.34 7.79 16.59
CA GLY A 27 -9.50 8.68 16.69
C GLY A 27 -9.38 9.99 15.90
N SER A 28 -8.24 10.27 15.25
CA SER A 28 -8.11 11.40 14.33
C SER A 28 -8.93 11.15 13.06
N ASN A 29 -9.66 12.16 12.58
CA ASN A 29 -10.48 12.11 11.36
C ASN A 29 -9.68 11.89 10.06
N GLN A 30 -8.35 11.90 10.14
CA GLN A 30 -7.44 11.64 9.02
C GLN A 30 -6.26 10.79 9.49
N PHE A 31 -5.77 9.94 8.59
CA PHE A 31 -4.70 8.97 8.84
C PHE A 31 -3.48 9.11 7.92
N TYR A 32 -3.41 10.18 7.12
CA TYR A 32 -2.28 10.43 6.23
C TYR A 32 -1.83 11.89 6.21
N ARG A 33 -0.65 12.09 5.62
CA ARG A 33 0.06 13.37 5.49
C ARG A 33 -0.31 14.12 4.20
N PRO A 34 -0.15 15.46 4.16
CA PRO A 34 -0.40 16.24 2.94
C PRO A 34 0.35 15.69 1.72
N GLY A 35 -0.27 15.73 0.54
CA GLY A 35 0.28 15.18 -0.70
C GLY A 35 -0.76 14.42 -1.53
N LYS A 36 -0.30 13.71 -2.56
CA LYS A 36 -1.14 12.85 -3.40
C LYS A 36 -1.35 11.52 -2.67
N ASN A 37 -2.61 11.15 -2.47
CA ASN A 37 -2.99 9.98 -1.69
C ASN A 37 -3.97 9.11 -2.47
N LEU A 38 -3.83 7.80 -2.34
CA LEU A 38 -4.74 6.81 -2.87
C LEU A 38 -5.00 5.81 -1.75
N VAL A 39 -6.28 5.65 -1.41
CA VAL A 39 -6.73 4.80 -0.31
C VAL A 39 -7.64 3.73 -0.89
N LEU A 40 -7.29 2.48 -0.63
CA LEU A 40 -8.07 1.32 -1.03
C LEU A 40 -8.55 0.57 0.20
N LEU A 41 -9.84 0.28 0.23
CA LEU A 41 -10.48 -0.56 1.24
C LEU A 41 -11.13 -1.74 0.54
N THR A 42 -10.94 -2.96 1.04
CA THR A 42 -11.63 -4.13 0.48
C THR A 42 -13.14 -4.04 0.71
N GLU A 43 -13.93 -4.68 -0.14
CA GLU A 43 -15.41 -4.73 0.00
C GLU A 43 -15.88 -5.29 1.34
N ASP A 44 -15.13 -6.23 1.91
CA ASP A 44 -15.41 -6.82 3.23
C ASP A 44 -14.92 -5.95 4.39
N GLU A 45 -14.29 -4.80 4.09
CA GLU A 45 -13.78 -3.84 5.07
C GLU A 45 -12.75 -4.43 6.04
N LYS A 46 -12.06 -5.50 5.61
CA LYS A 46 -11.04 -6.19 6.42
C LYS A 46 -9.61 -5.82 6.06
N ALA A 47 -9.38 -5.25 4.88
CA ALA A 47 -8.05 -4.83 4.45
C ALA A 47 -8.02 -3.40 3.91
N LEU A 48 -6.97 -2.68 4.30
CA LEU A 48 -6.74 -1.28 4.00
C LEU A 48 -5.34 -1.11 3.42
N TRP A 49 -5.24 -0.41 2.30
CA TRP A 49 -3.99 -0.03 1.65
C TRP A 49 -3.96 1.47 1.38
N VAL A 50 -2.82 2.10 1.68
CA VAL A 50 -2.64 3.55 1.47
C VAL A 50 -1.34 3.79 0.71
N THR A 51 -1.47 4.39 -0.48
CA THR A 51 -0.33 4.92 -1.24
C THR A 51 -0.25 6.42 -1.07
N TRP A 52 0.95 6.93 -0.81
CA TRP A 52 1.26 8.36 -0.73
C TRP A 52 2.38 8.72 -1.69
N HIS A 53 2.30 9.92 -2.27
CA HIS A 53 3.37 10.53 -3.07
C HIS A 53 3.43 12.04 -2.80
N GLY A 54 4.64 12.58 -2.71
CA GLY A 54 4.88 13.99 -2.42
C GLY A 54 6.34 14.26 -2.06
N ILE A 55 6.61 15.49 -1.62
CA ILE A 55 7.97 15.95 -1.29
C ILE A 55 8.47 15.23 -0.03
N ARG A 56 9.71 14.73 -0.09
CA ARG A 56 10.39 14.04 1.01
C ARG A 56 11.70 14.75 1.33
N ASP A 57 12.05 14.81 2.60
CA ASP A 57 13.30 15.42 3.07
C ASP A 57 14.54 14.66 2.57
N HIS A 58 14.40 13.37 2.27
CA HIS A 58 15.49 12.52 1.77
C HIS A 58 15.67 12.55 0.24
N GLY A 59 14.92 13.40 -0.48
CA GLY A 59 15.08 13.63 -1.93
C GLY A 59 14.59 12.50 -2.85
N TRP A 60 14.05 11.41 -2.31
CA TRP A 60 13.57 10.28 -3.12
C TRP A 60 12.24 10.60 -3.78
N ASP A 61 12.14 10.26 -5.06
CA ASP A 61 10.90 10.29 -5.83
C ASP A 61 10.35 8.85 -5.93
N ALA A 62 9.52 8.47 -4.96
CA ALA A 62 8.95 7.14 -4.85
C ALA A 62 7.51 7.18 -4.36
N TRP A 63 6.69 6.22 -4.78
CA TRP A 63 5.41 5.97 -4.13
C TRP A 63 5.63 5.23 -2.82
N GLU A 64 5.02 5.70 -1.74
CA GLU A 64 5.15 5.09 -0.43
C GLU A 64 3.86 4.37 -0.03
N CYS A 65 3.97 3.10 0.35
CA CYS A 65 2.95 2.45 1.16
C CYS A 65 3.08 2.95 2.61
N THR A 66 2.21 3.87 3.01
CA THR A 66 2.24 4.46 4.36
C THR A 66 1.51 3.62 5.39
N LEU A 67 0.51 2.86 4.94
CA LEU A 67 -0.28 1.99 5.79
C LEU A 67 -0.80 0.81 4.98
N PHE A 68 -0.56 -0.40 5.48
CA PHE A 68 -1.20 -1.60 5.01
C PHE A 68 -1.64 -2.44 6.21
N ARG A 69 -2.92 -2.80 6.25
CA ARG A 69 -3.49 -3.67 7.27
C ARG A 69 -4.38 -4.70 6.59
N ASN A 70 -4.29 -5.94 7.04
CA ASN A 70 -5.17 -7.02 6.63
C ASN A 70 -5.60 -7.79 7.89
N GLU A 71 -6.89 -7.78 8.17
CA GLU A 71 -7.56 -8.58 9.21
C GLU A 71 -8.47 -9.67 8.60
N GLY A 72 -8.42 -9.84 7.28
CA GLY A 72 -9.19 -10.83 6.55
C GLY A 72 -8.39 -12.10 6.22
N ASP A 73 -9.07 -13.03 5.56
CA ASP A 73 -8.55 -14.36 5.26
C ASP A 73 -7.72 -14.40 3.96
N PHE A 74 -7.71 -13.29 3.21
CA PHE A 74 -6.95 -13.20 1.97
C PHE A 74 -5.45 -13.08 2.22
N LEU A 75 -4.67 -13.68 1.33
CA LEU A 75 -3.22 -13.60 1.43
C LEU A 75 -2.74 -12.15 1.27
N SER A 76 -2.06 -11.63 2.29
CA SER A 76 -1.57 -10.24 2.31
C SER A 76 -0.70 -9.88 1.10
N SER A 77 0.20 -10.77 0.68
CA SER A 77 1.06 -10.52 -0.48
C SER A 77 0.25 -10.39 -1.79
N HIS A 78 -0.84 -11.14 -1.90
CA HIS A 78 -1.76 -11.03 -3.03
C HIS A 78 -2.49 -9.70 -3.05
N LEU A 79 -3.02 -9.28 -1.90
CA LEU A 79 -3.67 -7.98 -1.71
C LEU A 79 -2.74 -6.81 -2.06
N ILE A 80 -1.48 -6.87 -1.62
CA ILE A 80 -0.46 -5.87 -1.96
C ILE A 80 -0.27 -5.78 -3.48
N VAL A 81 -0.10 -6.91 -4.16
CA VAL A 81 0.10 -6.92 -5.62
C VAL A 81 -1.10 -6.33 -6.37
N LEU A 82 -2.33 -6.63 -5.95
CA LEU A 82 -3.54 -6.04 -6.53
C LEU A 82 -3.59 -4.52 -6.32
N ALA A 83 -3.30 -4.07 -5.10
CA ALA A 83 -3.27 -2.66 -4.78
C ALA A 83 -2.23 -1.90 -5.63
N LEU A 84 -1.03 -2.47 -5.81
CA LEU A 84 0.00 -1.91 -6.70
C LEU A 84 -0.46 -1.82 -8.17
N GLY A 85 -1.20 -2.82 -8.64
CA GLY A 85 -1.81 -2.82 -9.97
C GLY A 85 -2.81 -1.68 -10.15
N ILE A 86 -3.68 -1.47 -9.16
CA ILE A 86 -4.67 -0.38 -9.16
C ILE A 86 -3.97 0.98 -9.10
N THR A 87 -2.99 1.16 -8.21
CA THR A 87 -2.22 2.41 -8.12
C THR A 87 -1.59 2.76 -9.45
N ARG A 88 -1.00 1.79 -10.18
CA ARG A 88 -0.49 2.04 -11.54
C ARG A 88 -1.56 2.44 -12.52
N ASN A 89 -2.69 1.73 -12.51
CA ASN A 89 -3.77 2.05 -13.43
C ASN A 89 -4.25 3.50 -13.23
N MET A 90 -4.25 3.97 -11.99
CA MET A 90 -4.67 5.32 -11.64
C MET A 90 -3.58 6.40 -11.79
N TRP A 91 -2.33 6.10 -11.44
CA TRP A 91 -1.24 7.08 -11.33
C TRP A 91 -0.21 6.96 -12.46
N GLY A 92 -0.30 5.94 -13.31
CA GLY A 92 0.58 5.72 -14.44
C GLY A 92 1.87 4.98 -14.06
N VAL A 93 3.00 5.46 -14.60
CA VAL A 93 4.32 4.88 -14.34
C VAL A 93 4.81 5.38 -12.96
N PRO A 94 5.32 4.50 -12.08
CA PRO A 94 5.94 4.91 -10.83
C PRO A 94 7.15 5.79 -11.08
N PRO A 95 7.53 6.59 -10.08
CA PRO A 95 8.66 7.47 -10.22
C PRO A 95 9.98 6.69 -10.11
N THR A 96 11.10 7.36 -10.35
CA THR A 96 12.41 6.73 -10.60
C THR A 96 12.88 5.82 -9.47
N ASP A 97 12.59 6.16 -8.21
CA ASP A 97 12.97 5.35 -7.05
C ASP A 97 11.98 4.21 -6.76
N GLY A 98 10.91 4.10 -7.55
CA GLY A 98 9.96 3.00 -7.54
C GLY A 98 8.92 3.11 -6.43
N ILE A 99 8.63 1.98 -5.78
CA ILE A 99 7.63 1.88 -4.73
C ILE A 99 8.31 1.40 -3.46
N ILE A 100 8.09 2.10 -2.36
CA ILE A 100 8.74 1.85 -1.07
C ILE A 100 7.72 1.58 0.02
N THR A 101 8.14 0.82 1.01
CA THR A 101 7.42 0.66 2.27
C THR A 101 8.42 0.62 3.41
N TYR A 102 8.02 1.16 4.56
CA TYR A 102 8.83 1.10 5.77
C TYR A 102 8.35 -0.05 6.62
N VAL A 103 9.24 -1.01 6.86
CA VAL A 103 8.98 -2.11 7.77
C VAL A 103 9.92 -1.91 8.94
N GLY A 104 9.39 -1.56 10.11
CA GLY A 104 10.21 -1.53 11.32
C GLY A 104 10.81 -2.91 11.64
N LYS A 105 11.55 -3.04 12.74
CA LYS A 105 12.16 -4.32 13.19
C LYS A 105 11.14 -5.45 13.50
N HIS A 106 9.85 -5.24 13.27
CA HIS A 106 8.80 -6.20 13.56
C HIS A 106 8.77 -7.32 12.52
N PRO A 107 8.57 -8.60 12.91
CA PRO A 107 8.51 -9.75 11.99
C PRO A 107 7.40 -9.71 10.92
N ARG A 108 6.59 -8.64 10.84
CA ARG A 108 5.42 -8.55 9.93
C ARG A 108 5.76 -8.12 8.50
N GLY A 109 7.04 -7.87 8.18
CA GLY A 109 7.50 -7.50 6.83
C GLY A 109 7.52 -8.61 5.79
N GLU A 110 7.32 -9.86 6.21
CA GLU A 110 7.43 -11.04 5.33
C GLU A 110 6.46 -10.99 4.15
N CYS A 111 5.27 -10.42 4.35
CA CYS A 111 4.29 -10.27 3.28
C CYS A 111 4.77 -9.33 2.14
N SER A 112 5.53 -8.28 2.47
CA SER A 112 6.14 -7.39 1.48
C SER A 112 7.21 -8.10 0.66
N HIS A 113 8.03 -8.94 1.28
CA HIS A 113 9.02 -9.75 0.58
C HIS A 113 8.36 -10.75 -0.38
N ALA A 114 7.28 -11.41 0.06
CA ALA A 114 6.48 -12.29 -0.79
C ALA A 114 5.83 -11.53 -1.97
N ALA A 115 5.39 -10.29 -1.75
CA ALA A 115 4.94 -9.38 -2.82
C ALA A 115 6.07 -8.91 -3.75
N GLY A 116 7.34 -9.14 -3.35
CA GLY A 116 8.53 -8.89 -4.16
C GLY A 116 9.39 -7.71 -3.76
N PHE A 117 9.05 -7.02 -2.67
CA PHE A 117 9.92 -5.98 -2.14
C PHE A 117 11.25 -6.58 -1.69
N GLN A 118 12.34 -5.87 -1.96
CA GLN A 118 13.68 -6.19 -1.51
C GLN A 118 14.03 -5.32 -0.31
N ARG A 119 14.70 -5.89 0.69
CA ARG A 119 15.09 -5.15 1.88
C ARG A 119 16.31 -4.29 1.58
N GLU A 120 16.21 -3.00 1.84
CA GLU A 120 17.29 -2.02 1.82
C GLU A 120 17.34 -1.38 3.23
N ASP A 121 18.20 -1.92 4.10
CA ASP A 121 18.35 -1.51 5.50
C ASP A 121 17.04 -1.59 6.33
N THR A 122 16.47 -0.44 6.72
CA THR A 122 15.20 -0.28 7.47
C THR A 122 13.97 -0.17 6.57
N LYS A 123 14.17 -0.26 5.25
CA LYS A 123 13.15 -0.08 4.22
C LYS A 123 13.02 -1.34 3.38
N CYS A 124 11.87 -1.46 2.73
CA CYS A 124 11.63 -2.44 1.69
C CYS A 124 11.29 -1.67 0.41
N VAL A 125 12.05 -1.93 -0.65
CA VAL A 125 11.97 -1.21 -1.92
C VAL A 125 11.63 -2.20 -3.03
N LEU A 126 10.68 -1.82 -3.90
CA LEU A 126 10.33 -2.58 -5.08
C LEU A 126 10.74 -1.77 -6.32
N ARG A 127 11.92 -2.10 -6.87
CA ARG A 127 12.47 -1.49 -8.10
C ARG A 127 12.06 -2.26 -9.36
N GLU A 128 12.16 -3.60 -9.32
CA GLU A 128 11.78 -4.52 -10.42
C GLU A 128 10.27 -4.85 -10.43
N TRP A 129 9.42 -3.83 -10.34
CA TRP A 129 7.98 -3.97 -10.17
C TRP A 129 7.23 -4.46 -11.43
N ARG A 130 7.70 -4.09 -12.63
CA ARG A 130 7.06 -4.40 -13.93
C ARG A 130 6.75 -5.89 -14.10
N LYS A 131 7.72 -6.79 -13.85
CA LYS A 131 7.55 -8.22 -14.12
C LYS A 131 6.46 -8.88 -13.26
N LYS A 132 6.33 -8.48 -11.98
CA LYS A 132 5.39 -9.12 -11.05
C LYS A 132 3.96 -8.59 -11.17
N VAL A 133 3.79 -7.28 -11.30
CA VAL A 133 2.46 -6.71 -11.48
C VAL A 133 1.92 -7.01 -12.87
N ASP A 134 2.75 -6.98 -13.92
CA ASP A 134 2.28 -7.39 -15.25
C ASP A 134 1.94 -8.90 -15.28
N ALA A 135 2.65 -9.75 -14.52
CA ALA A 135 2.28 -11.16 -14.35
C ALA A 135 0.97 -11.36 -13.57
N ALA A 136 0.71 -10.54 -12.55
CA ALA A 136 -0.54 -10.59 -11.78
C ALA A 136 -1.74 -10.04 -12.57
N LEU A 137 -1.53 -8.97 -13.34
CA LEU A 137 -2.53 -8.42 -14.26
C LEU A 137 -2.83 -9.38 -15.42
N LYS A 138 -1.82 -10.05 -16.00
CA LYS A 138 -2.01 -11.08 -17.03
C LYS A 138 -2.79 -12.31 -16.56
N ARG A 139 -2.84 -12.57 -15.25
CA ARG A 139 -3.64 -13.65 -14.65
C ARG A 139 -5.12 -13.29 -14.45
N GLY A 140 -5.57 -12.12 -14.91
CA GLY A 140 -6.98 -11.73 -14.89
C GLY A 140 -7.53 -11.39 -13.51
N ILE A 141 -6.66 -11.02 -12.55
CA ILE A 141 -7.05 -10.83 -11.15
C ILE A 141 -7.49 -9.37 -10.85
N VAL A 142 -7.27 -8.46 -11.80
CA VAL A 142 -7.82 -7.11 -11.76
C VAL A 142 -8.72 -6.97 -12.98
N ASN A 143 -10.04 -7.05 -12.78
CA ASN A 143 -10.97 -6.79 -13.85
C ASN A 143 -10.81 -5.32 -14.30
N ARG A 144 -10.77 -5.18 -15.62
CA ARG A 144 -10.54 -3.96 -16.37
C ARG A 144 -11.64 -2.92 -16.13
#